data_AF-A0A937IYZ9-F1
#
_entry.id   AF-A0A937IYZ9-F1
#
_cell.length_a   1.000
_cell.length_b   1.000
_cell.length_c   1.000
_cell.angle_alpha   90.00
_cell.angle_beta   90.00
_cell.angle_gamma   90.00
#
_symmetry.space_group_name_H-M   'P 1'
#
loop_
_entity.id
_entity.type
_entity.pdbx_description
1 polymer ?
#
loop_
_entity_poly.entity_id
_entity_poly.type
_entity_poly.pdbx_seq_one_letter_code
_entity_poly.pdbx_strand_id
1 'polypeptide(L)'
;MNYLKVEKRYSSHTLVSYKNDLIQFNLYLLNFYSGVKFSAVEMLHIRSYMVNLIESNLAKSSVARKISTIKSIYKFLKKEKIVLSSPVQLIETPKIGSRLPTFLKEEEIVNLFQEFEFEDSF
;
A
#
# COMPACT_ATOMS: atom_id res chain seq x y z
N MET A 1 -5.36 -33.43 15.07
CA MET A 1 -6.76 -33.03 15.34
C MET A 1 -6.81 -31.50 15.38
N ASN A 2 -6.73 -30.88 14.21
CA ASN A 2 -7.80 -30.02 13.68
C ASN A 2 -8.25 -28.92 14.64
N TYR A 3 -7.54 -27.79 14.62
CA TYR A 3 -8.11 -26.52 15.03
C TYR A 3 -7.94 -25.49 13.91
N LEU A 4 -9.03 -25.35 13.17
CA LEU A 4 -9.41 -24.20 12.34
C LEU A 4 -8.40 -23.69 11.31
N LYS A 5 -8.41 -24.38 10.17
CA LYS A 5 -8.51 -23.71 8.86
C LYS A 5 -9.66 -22.70 8.92
N VAL A 6 -9.40 -21.46 9.32
CA VAL A 6 -10.29 -20.34 9.00
C VAL A 6 -10.03 -20.01 7.54
N GLU A 7 -11.06 -20.29 6.75
CA GLU A 7 -11.16 -19.97 5.35
C GLU A 7 -10.89 -18.47 5.06
N LYS A 8 -10.10 -18.24 3.99
CA LYS A 8 -10.35 -17.23 2.93
C LYS A 8 -10.13 -15.74 3.34
N ARG A 9 -9.27 -14.94 2.67
CA ARG A 9 -9.21 -14.69 1.20
C ARG A 9 -7.90 -14.06 0.69
N TYR A 10 -6.75 -14.37 1.24
CA TYR A 10 -5.47 -14.00 0.60
C TYR A 10 -4.58 -15.23 0.51
N SER A 11 -4.05 -15.52 -0.67
CA SER A 11 -2.91 -16.42 -0.70
C SER A 11 -1.82 -15.77 0.16
N SER A 12 -1.04 -16.56 0.90
CA SER A 12 0.17 -16.09 1.58
C SER A 12 1.02 -15.19 0.66
N HIS A 13 1.05 -15.52 -0.62
CA HIS A 13 1.71 -14.72 -1.67
C HIS A 13 1.11 -13.32 -1.88
N THR A 14 -0.19 -13.11 -1.65
CA THR A 14 -0.82 -11.78 -1.81
C THR A 14 -0.46 -10.86 -0.65
N LEU A 15 -0.46 -11.35 0.60
CA LEU A 15 0.00 -10.56 1.75
C LEU A 15 1.49 -10.20 1.62
N VAL A 16 2.33 -11.17 1.23
CA VAL A 16 3.75 -10.93 0.95
C VAL A 16 3.94 -9.90 -0.16
N SER A 17 3.12 -9.95 -1.22
CA SER A 17 3.17 -8.97 -2.30
C SER A 17 2.81 -7.56 -1.82
N TYR A 18 1.80 -7.41 -0.97
CA TYR A 18 1.40 -6.12 -0.40
C TYR A 18 2.46 -5.57 0.55
N LYS A 19 3.06 -6.43 1.37
CA LYS A 19 4.22 -6.09 2.20
C LYS A 19 5.37 -5.55 1.38
N ASN A 20 5.78 -6.31 0.37
CA ASN A 20 6.86 -5.91 -0.53
C ASN A 20 6.55 -4.60 -1.27
N ASP A 21 5.29 -4.35 -1.63
CA ASP A 21 4.89 -3.09 -2.25
C ASP A 21 5.05 -1.90 -1.30
N LEU A 22 4.66 -2.03 -0.03
CA LEU A 22 4.85 -0.98 0.98
C LEU A 22 6.33 -0.74 1.28
N ILE A 23 7.15 -1.80 1.38
CA ILE A 23 8.61 -1.68 1.56
C ILE A 23 9.19 -0.87 0.40
N GLN A 24 8.84 -1.24 -0.83
CA GLN A 24 9.36 -0.57 -2.03
C GLN A 24 8.91 0.89 -2.12
N PHE A 25 7.69 1.20 -1.70
CA PHE A 25 7.24 2.59 -1.63
C PHE A 25 7.99 3.37 -0.55
N ASN A 26 8.21 2.79 0.63
CA ASN A 26 9.00 3.41 1.69
C ASN A 26 10.45 3.68 1.25
N LEU A 27 11.09 2.69 0.61
CA LEU A 27 12.43 2.86 0.04
C LEU A 27 12.47 3.96 -1.03
N TYR A 28 11.43 4.07 -1.85
CA TYR A 28 11.34 5.15 -2.82
C TYR A 28 11.23 6.53 -2.13
N LEU A 29 10.43 6.67 -1.08
CA LEU A 29 10.34 7.91 -0.29
C LEU A 29 11.67 8.25 0.39
N LEU A 30 12.38 7.25 0.92
CA LEU A 30 13.72 7.43 1.49
C LEU A 30 14.70 7.96 0.45
N ASN A 31 14.72 7.38 -0.74
CA ASN A 31 15.69 7.71 -1.78
C ASN A 31 15.42 9.04 -2.49
N PHE A 32 14.15 9.38 -2.74
CA PHE A 32 13.79 10.54 -3.58
C PHE A 32 13.19 11.71 -2.80
N TYR A 33 12.75 11.48 -1.57
CA TYR A 33 12.02 12.47 -0.76
C TYR A 33 12.54 12.53 0.68
N SER A 34 13.82 12.18 0.92
CA SER A 34 14.46 12.26 2.24
C SER A 34 13.68 11.57 3.37
N GLY A 35 12.94 10.50 3.04
CA GLY A 35 12.20 9.72 4.05
C GLY A 35 10.94 10.39 4.57
N VAL A 36 10.23 11.17 3.73
CA VAL A 36 8.88 11.66 4.04
C VAL A 36 8.05 10.54 4.68
N LYS A 37 7.60 10.78 5.92
CA LYS A 37 6.76 9.85 6.67
C LYS A 37 5.44 9.64 5.94
N PHE A 38 4.82 8.47 6.09
CA PHE A 38 3.51 8.18 5.49
C PHE A 38 2.43 9.20 5.91
N SER A 39 2.53 9.78 7.10
CA SER A 39 1.60 10.82 7.56
C SER A 39 1.69 12.13 6.77
N ALA A 40 2.82 12.39 6.12
CA ALA A 40 3.11 13.61 5.35
C ALA A 40 3.19 13.36 3.84
N VAL A 41 2.83 12.16 3.37
CA VAL A 41 2.81 11.88 1.93
C VAL A 41 1.69 12.64 1.25
N GLU A 42 2.06 13.41 0.23
CA GLU A 42 1.15 14.08 -0.67
C GLU A 42 0.93 13.31 -1.99
N MET A 43 -0.07 13.75 -2.75
CA MET A 43 -0.42 13.20 -4.05
C MET A 43 0.76 13.23 -5.04
N LEU A 44 1.63 14.23 -4.95
CA LEU A 44 2.79 14.37 -5.82
C LEU A 44 3.78 13.20 -5.66
N HIS A 45 4.00 12.72 -4.43
CA HIS A 45 4.92 11.61 -4.16
C HIS A 45 4.41 10.33 -4.80
N ILE A 46 3.11 10.08 -4.74
CA ILE A 46 2.50 8.88 -5.29
C ILE A 46 2.48 8.94 -6.82
N ARG A 47 2.23 10.12 -7.42
CA ARG A 47 2.34 10.31 -8.88
C ARG A 47 3.77 10.11 -9.36
N SER A 48 4.75 10.68 -8.66
CA SER A 48 6.17 10.51 -8.99
C SER A 48 6.60 9.06 -8.88
N TYR A 49 6.15 8.35 -7.84
CA TYR A 49 6.38 6.92 -7.72
C TYR A 49 5.77 6.13 -8.88
N MET A 50 4.53 6.46 -9.28
CA MET A 50 3.88 5.81 -10.42
C MET A 50 4.67 6.02 -11.72
N VAL A 51 5.17 7.24 -11.98
CA VAL A 51 6.04 7.54 -13.13
C VAL A 51 7.31 6.71 -13.06
N ASN A 52 8.00 6.68 -11.91
CA ASN A 52 9.21 5.89 -11.71
C ASN A 52 8.99 4.39 -12.01
N LEU A 53 7.86 3.82 -11.59
CA LEU A 53 7.52 2.42 -11.87
C LEU A 53 7.32 2.16 -13.37
N ILE A 54 6.69 3.10 -14.08
CA ILE A 54 6.44 3.01 -15.53
C ILE A 54 7.76 3.13 -16.30
N GLU A 55 8.60 4.10 -15.95
CA GLU A 55 9.91 4.32 -16.56
C GLU A 55 10.88 3.15 -16.30
N SER A 56 10.71 2.47 -15.17
CA SER A 56 11.42 1.23 -14.84
C SER A 56 10.91 0.00 -15.62
N ASN A 57 10.03 0.19 -16.62
CA ASN A 57 9.44 -0.85 -17.46
C ASN A 57 8.72 -1.98 -16.67
N LEU A 58 8.17 -1.68 -15.50
CA LEU A 58 7.35 -2.67 -14.80
C LEU A 58 6.10 -3.01 -15.60
N ALA A 59 5.69 -4.28 -15.53
CA ALA A 59 4.43 -4.71 -16.09
C ALA A 59 3.29 -3.86 -15.53
N LYS A 60 2.41 -3.40 -16.42
CA LYS A 60 1.22 -2.59 -16.10
C LYS A 60 0.42 -3.14 -14.91
N SER A 61 0.24 -4.46 -14.83
CA SER A 61 -0.44 -5.15 -13.73
C SER A 61 0.26 -4.99 -12.38
N SER A 62 1.59 -4.93 -12.37
CA SER A 62 2.39 -4.69 -11.16
C SER A 62 2.28 -3.25 -10.70
N VAL A 63 2.30 -2.28 -11.64
CA VAL A 63 2.04 -0.86 -11.32
C VAL A 63 0.66 -0.71 -10.70
N ALA A 64 -0.37 -1.28 -11.32
CA ALA A 64 -1.74 -1.21 -10.80
C ALA A 64 -1.86 -1.85 -9.40
N ARG A 65 -1.23 -3.01 -9.17
CA ARG A 65 -1.20 -3.66 -7.85
C ARG A 65 -0.53 -2.77 -6.80
N LYS A 66 0.65 -2.21 -7.09
CA LYS A 66 1.39 -1.32 -6.19
C LYS A 66 0.59 -0.09 -5.79
N ILE A 67 0.01 0.62 -6.77
CA ILE A 67 -0.81 1.80 -6.48
C ILE A 67 -2.09 1.42 -5.74
N SER A 68 -2.65 0.24 -6.00
CA SER A 68 -3.79 -0.29 -5.26
C SER A 68 -3.46 -0.58 -3.80
N THR A 69 -2.27 -1.14 -3.52
CA THR A 69 -1.76 -1.32 -2.16
C THR A 69 -1.65 0.03 -1.43
N ILE A 70 -1.09 1.04 -2.10
CA ILE A 70 -0.97 2.41 -1.56
C ILE A 70 -2.35 3.02 -1.28
N LYS A 71 -3.32 2.86 -2.19
CA LYS A 71 -4.70 3.32 -1.98
C LYS A 71 -5.35 2.70 -0.73
N SER A 72 -5.19 1.39 -0.56
CA SER A 72 -5.74 0.66 0.58
C SER A 72 -5.15 1.11 1.91
N ILE A 73 -3.82 1.34 1.98
CA ILE A 73 -3.20 1.80 3.22
C ILE A 73 -3.65 3.22 3.58
N TYR A 74 -3.71 4.17 2.62
CA TYR A 74 -4.18 5.53 2.93
C TYR A 74 -5.69 5.61 3.24
N LYS A 75 -6.48 4.62 2.81
CA LYS A 75 -7.87 4.48 3.26
C LYS A 75 -7.94 4.03 4.72
N PHE A 76 -7.10 3.08 5.12
CA PHE A 76 -6.97 2.63 6.50
C PHE A 76 -6.46 3.74 7.41
N LEU A 77 -5.34 4.40 7.06
CA LEU A 77 -4.76 5.49 7.85
C LEU A 77 -5.75 6.64 8.09
N LYS A 78 -6.60 6.95 7.09
CA LYS A 78 -7.65 7.96 7.25
C LYS A 78 -8.74 7.50 8.22
N LYS A 79 -9.12 6.21 8.18
CA LYS A 79 -10.11 5.62 9.09
C LYS A 79 -9.60 5.66 10.54
N GLU A 80 -8.34 5.31 10.75
CA GLU A 80 -7.64 5.36 12.04
C GLU A 80 -7.26 6.79 12.48
N LYS A 81 -7.62 7.81 11.69
CA LYS A 81 -7.30 9.23 11.95
C LYS A 81 -5.80 9.54 12.08
N ILE A 82 -4.94 8.66 11.57
CA ILE A 82 -3.49 8.88 11.49
C ILE A 82 -3.15 9.93 10.43
N VAL A 83 -3.97 10.01 9.37
CA VAL A 83 -3.89 11.09 8.36
C VAL A 83 -5.19 11.88 8.29
N LEU A 84 -5.07 13.20 8.23
CA LEU A 84 -6.23 14.11 8.15
C LEU A 84 -6.84 14.14 6.74
N SER A 85 -6.01 13.98 5.72
CA SER A 85 -6.41 13.95 4.31
C SER A 85 -5.75 12.76 3.61
N SER A 86 -6.45 12.17 2.64
CA SER A 86 -5.95 11.00 1.92
C SER A 86 -5.35 11.46 0.58
N PRO A 87 -4.02 11.35 0.38
CA PRO A 87 -3.34 11.83 -0.82
C PRO A 87 -3.74 11.04 -2.09
N VAL A 88 -4.44 9.92 -1.92
CA VAL A 88 -4.82 9.00 -3.01
C VAL A 88 -6.17 9.33 -3.64
N GLN A 89 -6.93 10.30 -3.12
CA GLN A 89 -8.32 10.55 -3.55
C GLN A 89 -8.49 10.83 -5.05
N LEU A 90 -7.52 11.47 -5.70
CA LEU A 90 -7.60 11.83 -7.14
C LEU A 90 -6.59 11.04 -8.00
N ILE A 91 -6.05 9.93 -7.50
CA ILE A 91 -5.08 9.14 -8.25
C ILE A 91 -5.83 8.14 -9.13
N GLU A 92 -5.78 8.36 -10.44
CA GLU A 92 -6.26 7.39 -11.42
C GLU A 92 -5.23 6.28 -11.61
N THR A 93 -5.66 5.03 -11.47
CA THR A 93 -4.82 3.86 -11.75
C THR A 93 -5.13 3.36 -13.15
N PRO A 94 -4.13 2.95 -13.95
CA PRO A 94 -4.38 2.32 -15.24
C PRO A 94 -5.40 1.19 -15.07
N LYS A 95 -6.53 1.26 -15.79
CA LYS A 95 -7.60 0.25 -15.73
C LYS A 95 -7.11 -1.06 -16.31
N ILE A 96 -6.45 -1.85 -15.48
CA ILE A 96 -6.21 -3.26 -15.73
C ILE A 96 -7.20 -3.98 -14.83
N GLY A 97 -7.89 -4.98 -15.37
CA GLY A 97 -8.98 -5.72 -14.73
C GLY A 97 -8.62 -6.49 -13.45
N SER A 98 -7.63 -6.03 -12.67
CA SER A 98 -7.43 -6.45 -11.29
C SER A 98 -8.51 -5.81 -10.43
N ARG A 99 -9.54 -6.61 -10.10
CA ARG A 99 -10.28 -6.37 -8.87
C ARG A 99 -9.24 -6.26 -7.76
N LEU A 100 -9.11 -5.09 -7.16
CA LEU A 100 -8.63 -5.00 -5.80
C LEU A 100 -9.43 -6.05 -5.03
N PRO A 101 -8.81 -7.08 -4.44
CA PRO A 101 -9.53 -8.03 -3.63
C PRO A 101 -10.26 -7.19 -2.56
N THR A 102 -11.57 -7.40 -2.48
CA THR A 102 -12.57 -6.37 -2.12
C THR A 102 -12.38 -5.75 -0.74
N PHE A 103 -11.50 -6.32 0.09
CA PHE A 103 -11.06 -5.78 1.35
C PHE A 103 -9.83 -6.60 1.71
N LEU A 104 -8.60 -6.05 1.66
CA LEU A 104 -7.57 -6.59 2.57
C LEU A 104 -8.24 -6.43 3.92
N LYS A 105 -8.51 -7.55 4.63
CA LYS A 105 -9.30 -7.45 5.85
C LYS A 105 -8.55 -6.50 6.76
N GLU A 106 -9.28 -5.68 7.49
CA GLU A 106 -8.69 -4.64 8.32
C GLU A 106 -7.62 -5.22 9.25
N GLU A 107 -7.85 -6.41 9.79
CA GLU A 107 -6.89 -7.23 10.53
C GLU A 107 -5.57 -7.49 9.77
N GLU A 108 -5.62 -7.71 8.45
CA GLU A 108 -4.43 -7.95 7.62
C GLU A 108 -3.67 -6.66 7.35
N ILE A 109 -4.36 -5.52 7.24
CA ILE A 109 -3.72 -4.21 7.13
C ILE A 109 -3.06 -3.84 8.46
N VAL A 110 -3.74 -4.09 9.58
CA VAL A 110 -3.22 -3.87 10.94
C VAL A 110 -1.98 -4.73 11.18
N ASN A 111 -2.03 -6.03 10.87
CA ASN A 111 -0.87 -6.92 11.02
C ASN A 111 0.30 -6.45 10.15
N LEU A 112 0.01 -6.03 8.92
CA LEU A 112 1.03 -5.46 8.05
C LEU A 112 1.62 -4.17 8.64
N PHE A 113 0.80 -3.34 9.27
CA PHE A 113 1.24 -2.09 9.88
C PHE A 113 2.10 -2.31 11.12
N GLN A 114 1.73 -3.26 11.99
CA GLN A 114 2.50 -3.63 13.17
C GLN A 114 3.87 -4.20 12.82
N GLU A 115 3.96 -5.01 11.76
CA GLU A 115 5.25 -5.53 11.27
C GLU A 115 6.17 -4.44 10.71
N PHE A 116 5.64 -3.27 10.37
CA PHE A 116 6.44 -2.19 9.80
C PHE A 116 7.06 -1.26 10.83
N GLU A 117 6.85 -1.47 12.14
CA GLU A 117 7.29 -0.58 13.23
C GLU A 117 7.26 0.88 12.75
N PHE A 118 6.06 1.41 12.56
CA PHE A 118 5.90 2.85 12.58
C PHE A 118 6.31 3.28 13.98
N GLU A 119 7.61 3.54 14.19
CA GLU A 119 8.15 4.01 15.44
C GLU A 119 7.24 5.12 15.95
N ASP A 120 6.59 4.81 17.07
CA ASP A 120 5.74 5.69 17.86
C ASP A 120 6.45 7.04 18.02
N SER A 121 6.10 7.95 17.13
CA SER A 121 6.39 9.36 17.24
C SER A 121 5.15 10.07 16.71
N PHE A 122 4.05 9.82 17.45
CA PHE A 122 2.93 10.74 17.57
C PHE A 122 3.43 12.11 18.04
#